data_AF-Q0WLZ8-F1
#
_entry.id   AF-Q0WLZ8-F1
#
_cell.length_a   1.000
_cell.length_b   1.000
_cell.length_c   1.000
_cell.angle_alpha   90.00
_cell.angle_beta   90.00
_cell.angle_gamma   90.00
#
_symmetry.space_group_name_H-M   'P 1'
#
loop_
_entity.id
_entity.type
_entity.pdbx_description
1 polymer ?
#
loop_
_entity_poly.entity_id
_entity_poly.type
_entity_poly.pdbx_seq_one_letter_code
_entity_poly.pdbx_strand_id
1 'polypeptide(L)'
;MFICKHLCQETGGLYSVAVDEVHLKDLLLEHAPPPPAIAEFAIANLIKMGFPQRAAEGSMAICSCHKEVKIGAGYMCPRCKARVCDLPTECTICGLTLVSSPHLARSYHHLFPIAPFDEVPALSSLNDNRRKLGKSCFGCQQSLIGAGNKPVPCVTCRKCKHYFCLDCDIYIHESLHNCPGCESIHRPKSVSLMEE
;
A
#
# COMPACT_ATOMS: atom_id res chain seq x y z
N MET A 1 32.48 -16.14 13.21
CA MET A 1 31.27 -15.45 12.70
C MET A 1 31.52 -14.86 11.30
N PHE A 2 32.09 -15.65 10.38
CA PHE A 2 32.43 -15.18 9.02
C PHE A 2 31.61 -15.88 7.93
N ILE A 3 31.10 -17.09 8.20
CA ILE A 3 30.38 -17.92 7.23
C ILE A 3 29.05 -17.26 6.83
N CYS A 4 28.20 -16.90 7.79
CA CYS A 4 26.91 -16.27 7.49
C CYS A 4 27.08 -14.89 6.83
N LYS A 5 28.08 -14.11 7.26
CA LYS A 5 28.41 -12.82 6.65
C LYS A 5 28.85 -12.99 5.20
N HIS A 6 29.72 -13.97 4.93
CA HIS A 6 30.18 -14.28 3.59
C HIS A 6 29.03 -14.80 2.71
N LEU A 7 28.16 -15.67 3.23
CA LEU A 7 26.97 -16.14 2.50
C LEU A 7 26.03 -15.00 2.08
N CYS A 8 25.76 -14.04 2.96
CA CYS A 8 24.94 -12.88 2.61
C CYS A 8 25.63 -12.00 1.56
N GLN A 9 26.97 -11.85 1.61
CA GLN A 9 27.72 -11.11 0.59
C GLN A 9 27.64 -11.78 -0.79
N GLU A 10 27.77 -13.11 -0.85
CA GLU A 10 27.69 -13.87 -2.10
C GLU A 10 26.27 -13.90 -2.68
N THR A 11 25.23 -13.94 -1.83
CA THR A 11 23.83 -13.97 -2.28
C THR A 11 23.22 -12.57 -2.50
N GLY A 12 23.94 -11.50 -2.16
CA GLY A 12 23.42 -10.13 -2.17
C GLY A 12 22.38 -9.85 -1.07
N GLY A 13 22.30 -10.73 -0.06
CA GLY A 13 21.43 -10.58 1.11
C GLY A 13 22.02 -9.67 2.19
N LEU A 14 21.22 -9.38 3.21
CA LEU A 14 21.63 -8.59 4.38
C LEU A 14 22.01 -9.50 5.55
N TYR A 15 22.99 -9.10 6.35
CA TYR A 15 23.39 -9.81 7.56
C TYR A 15 23.33 -8.87 8.77
N SER A 16 22.45 -9.19 9.72
CA SER A 16 22.24 -8.40 10.93
C SER A 16 22.18 -9.31 12.16
N VAL A 17 22.62 -8.78 13.31
CA VAL A 17 22.60 -9.51 14.59
C VAL A 17 21.77 -8.69 15.57
N ALA A 18 20.68 -9.29 16.07
CA ALA A 18 19.83 -8.65 17.06
C ALA A 18 20.57 -8.50 18.39
N VAL A 19 20.46 -7.31 18.99
CA VAL A 19 21.09 -6.97 20.28
C VAL A 19 20.08 -7.10 21.41
N ASP A 20 18.82 -6.77 21.15
CA ASP A 20 17.70 -6.84 22.07
C ASP A 20 16.39 -7.17 21.34
N GLU A 21 15.28 -7.28 22.09
CA GLU A 21 13.95 -7.62 21.55
C GLU A 21 13.40 -6.54 20.60
N VAL A 22 13.66 -5.27 20.88
CA VAL A 22 13.15 -4.15 20.07
C VAL A 22 13.90 -4.13 18.74
N HIS A 23 15.22 -4.23 18.78
CA HIS A 23 16.06 -4.33 17.60
C HIS A 23 15.71 -5.56 16.76
N LEU A 24 15.36 -6.70 17.36
CA LEU A 24 14.88 -7.86 16.60
C LEU A 24 13.58 -7.54 15.84
N LYS A 25 12.63 -6.83 16.45
CA LYS A 25 11.39 -6.42 15.78
C LYS A 25 11.68 -5.46 14.63
N ASP A 26 12.60 -4.52 14.81
CA ASP A 26 13.02 -3.58 13.77
C ASP A 26 13.65 -4.32 12.58
N LEU A 27 14.56 -5.27 12.84
CA LEU A 27 15.19 -6.10 11.80
C LEU A 27 14.18 -6.95 11.03
N LEU A 28 13.14 -7.46 11.70
CA LEU A 28 12.06 -8.20 11.03
C LEU A 28 11.19 -7.29 10.17
N LEU A 29 10.88 -6.08 10.64
CA LEU A 29 10.09 -5.10 9.90
C LEU A 29 10.85 -4.53 8.69
N GLU A 30 12.18 -4.41 8.78
CA GLU A 30 13.03 -4.01 7.64
C GLU A 30 12.93 -5.00 6.46
N HIS A 31 12.66 -6.28 6.74
CA HIS A 31 12.45 -7.32 5.73
C HIS A 31 10.99 -7.50 5.29
N ALA A 32 10.04 -6.77 5.88
CA ALA A 32 8.63 -6.80 5.47
C ALA A 32 8.37 -6.18 4.07
N PRO A 33 8.94 -5.02 3.70
CA PRO A 33 8.83 -4.52 2.35
C PRO A 33 9.66 -5.38 1.38
N PRO A 34 9.15 -5.69 0.17
CA PRO A 34 9.91 -6.45 -0.79
C PRO A 34 11.17 -5.66 -1.19
N PRO A 35 12.37 -6.27 -1.13
CA PRO A 35 13.60 -5.58 -1.51
C PRO A 35 13.57 -5.24 -3.01
N PRO A 36 14.27 -4.16 -3.43
CA PRO A 36 14.38 -3.85 -4.84
C PRO A 36 15.04 -5.02 -5.58
N ALA A 37 14.44 -5.44 -6.70
CA ALA A 37 15.00 -6.51 -7.49
C ALA A 37 16.36 -6.10 -8.07
N ILE A 38 17.36 -6.97 -7.94
CA ILE A 38 18.67 -6.79 -8.58
C ILE A 38 18.45 -6.85 -10.10
N ALA A 39 18.88 -5.83 -10.83
CA ALA A 39 18.55 -5.63 -12.24
C ALA A 39 18.88 -6.84 -13.13
N GLU A 40 19.94 -7.60 -12.81
CA GLU A 40 20.34 -8.81 -13.54
C GLU A 40 19.34 -9.97 -13.43
N PHE A 41 18.54 -10.02 -12.34
CA PHE A 41 17.54 -11.07 -12.10
C PHE A 41 16.10 -10.58 -12.25
N ALA A 42 15.90 -9.28 -12.52
CA ALA A 42 14.60 -8.64 -12.65
C ALA A 42 13.99 -8.84 -14.05
N ILE A 43 13.82 -10.11 -14.47
CA ILE A 43 13.14 -10.43 -15.72
C ILE A 43 11.65 -10.12 -15.55
N ALA A 44 11.15 -9.11 -16.25
CA ALA A 44 9.74 -8.75 -16.27
C ALA A 44 8.94 -9.82 -17.03
N ASN A 45 8.38 -10.78 -16.29
CA ASN A 45 7.53 -11.83 -16.85
C ASN A 45 6.04 -11.49 -16.68
N LEU A 46 5.30 -11.55 -17.78
CA LEU A 46 3.84 -11.40 -17.73
C LEU A 46 3.21 -12.73 -17.30
N ILE A 47 2.71 -12.76 -16.06
CA ILE A 47 2.00 -13.91 -15.51
C ILE A 47 0.50 -13.80 -15.79
N LYS A 48 -0.14 -14.92 -16.14
CA LYS A 48 -1.60 -14.99 -16.26
C LYS A 48 -2.19 -15.14 -14.86
N MET A 49 -3.03 -14.19 -14.46
CA MET A 49 -3.79 -14.26 -13.21
C MET A 49 -5.28 -14.46 -13.47
N GLY A 50 -5.98 -15.09 -12.54
CA GLY A 50 -7.43 -15.28 -12.58
C GLY A 50 -8.12 -14.50 -11.47
N PHE A 51 -9.19 -13.79 -11.82
CA PHE A 51 -10.09 -13.11 -10.88
C PHE A 51 -11.37 -13.94 -10.71
N PRO A 52 -11.44 -14.83 -9.73
CA PRO A 52 -12.58 -15.70 -9.56
C PRO A 52 -13.77 -14.95 -8.96
N GLN A 53 -14.98 -15.36 -9.36
CA GLN A 53 -16.21 -14.85 -8.75
C GLN A 53 -16.57 -15.66 -7.50
N ARG A 54 -17.11 -14.98 -6.49
CA ARG A 54 -17.63 -15.63 -5.29
C ARG A 54 -18.96 -16.30 -5.64
N ALA A 55 -19.04 -17.61 -5.45
CA ALA A 55 -20.26 -18.39 -5.64
C ALA A 55 -21.31 -18.02 -4.58
N ALA A 56 -22.59 -18.22 -4.92
CA ALA A 56 -23.71 -17.94 -4.03
C ALA A 56 -23.60 -18.74 -2.72
N GLU A 57 -24.00 -18.07 -1.63
CA GLU A 57 -24.11 -18.67 -0.30
C GLU A 57 -25.17 -19.79 -0.33
N GLY A 58 -24.82 -20.97 0.16
CA GLY A 58 -25.69 -22.16 0.14
C GLY A 58 -25.40 -23.16 -0.99
N SER A 59 -24.46 -22.87 -1.90
CA SER A 59 -24.01 -23.85 -2.89
C SER A 59 -23.19 -24.99 -2.25
N MET A 60 -23.62 -26.23 -2.48
CA MET A 60 -22.87 -27.43 -2.12
C MET A 60 -21.99 -27.84 -3.30
N ALA A 61 -20.68 -27.84 -3.08
CA ALA A 61 -19.74 -28.29 -4.10
C ALA A 61 -18.48 -28.85 -3.46
N ILE A 62 -17.85 -29.81 -4.14
CA ILE A 62 -16.57 -30.38 -3.74
C ILE A 62 -15.49 -29.30 -3.93
N CYS A 63 -14.82 -28.90 -2.84
CA CYS A 63 -13.72 -27.92 -2.91
C CYS A 63 -12.46 -28.65 -3.41
N SER A 64 -11.84 -28.14 -4.49
CA SER A 64 -10.64 -28.74 -5.07
C SER A 64 -9.39 -28.63 -4.17
N CYS A 65 -9.44 -27.78 -3.13
CA CYS A 65 -8.37 -27.64 -2.14
C CYS A 65 -8.35 -28.79 -1.12
N HIS A 66 -9.53 -29.20 -0.64
CA HIS A 66 -9.67 -30.17 0.46
C HIS A 66 -10.18 -31.53 -0.02
N LYS A 67 -10.69 -31.61 -1.27
CA LYS A 67 -11.36 -32.78 -1.85
C LYS A 67 -12.59 -33.24 -1.05
N GLU A 68 -13.17 -32.32 -0.28
CA GLU A 68 -14.35 -32.52 0.54
C GLU A 68 -15.50 -31.63 0.06
N VAL A 69 -16.73 -32.07 0.31
CA VAL A 69 -17.92 -31.25 0.09
C VAL A 69 -17.93 -30.15 1.13
N LYS A 70 -17.77 -28.90 0.68
CA LYS A 70 -17.95 -27.74 1.56
C LYS A 70 -19.28 -27.05 1.25
N ILE A 71 -20.04 -26.78 2.29
CA ILE A 71 -21.27 -26.00 2.23
C ILE A 71 -20.90 -24.55 2.57
N GLY A 72 -21.21 -23.59 1.69
CA GLY A 72 -20.91 -22.17 1.96
C GLY A 72 -20.51 -21.38 0.72
N ALA A 73 -19.94 -20.19 0.93
CA ALA A 73 -19.34 -19.42 -0.15
C ALA A 73 -17.97 -20.02 -0.54
N GLY A 74 -17.64 -19.98 -1.83
CA GLY A 74 -16.33 -20.35 -2.36
C GLY A 74 -16.09 -19.63 -3.67
N TYR A 75 -14.86 -19.64 -4.17
CA TYR A 75 -14.48 -18.94 -5.38
C TYR A 75 -14.39 -19.92 -6.56
N MET A 76 -14.90 -19.52 -7.72
CA MET A 76 -14.84 -20.35 -8.93
C MET A 76 -13.69 -19.90 -9.83
N CYS A 77 -12.77 -20.81 -10.13
CA CYS A 77 -11.68 -20.57 -11.08
C CYS A 77 -12.25 -20.16 -12.44
N PRO A 78 -11.83 -19.03 -13.04
CA PRO A 78 -12.39 -18.57 -14.31
C PRO A 78 -12.08 -19.51 -15.48
N ARG A 79 -10.96 -20.25 -15.41
CA ARG A 79 -10.47 -21.13 -16.48
C ARG A 79 -11.10 -22.52 -16.47
N CYS A 80 -10.99 -23.26 -15.35
CA CYS A 80 -11.44 -24.65 -15.27
C CYS A 80 -12.72 -24.84 -14.43
N LYS A 81 -13.28 -23.76 -13.87
CA LYS A 81 -14.47 -23.76 -13.00
C LYS A 81 -14.30 -24.56 -11.69
N ALA A 82 -13.08 -24.97 -11.35
CA ALA A 82 -12.75 -25.54 -10.04
C ALA A 82 -13.17 -24.60 -8.91
N ARG A 83 -13.70 -25.16 -7.82
CA ARG A 83 -14.06 -24.39 -6.63
C ARG A 83 -12.91 -24.39 -5.63
N VAL A 84 -12.48 -23.20 -5.24
CA VAL A 84 -11.47 -22.99 -4.20
C VAL A 84 -12.11 -22.30 -3.01
N CYS A 85 -11.54 -22.55 -1.84
CA CYS A 85 -12.11 -22.11 -0.58
C CYS A 85 -11.72 -20.64 -0.28
N ASP A 86 -10.45 -20.28 -0.49
CA ASP A 86 -9.92 -18.95 -0.15
C ASP A 86 -9.01 -18.38 -1.25
N LEU A 87 -8.74 -17.08 -1.18
CA LEU A 87 -7.81 -16.35 -2.05
C LEU A 87 -6.82 -15.57 -1.18
N PRO A 88 -5.58 -15.32 -1.64
CA PRO A 88 -4.99 -15.76 -2.91
C PRO A 88 -4.60 -17.26 -2.88
N THR A 89 -4.75 -17.96 -4.00
CA THR A 89 -4.36 -19.38 -4.10
C THR A 89 -4.04 -19.78 -5.53
N GLU A 90 -3.29 -20.85 -5.73
CA GLU A 90 -3.09 -21.46 -7.04
C GLU A 90 -4.16 -22.53 -7.30
N CYS A 91 -4.75 -22.54 -8.49
CA CYS A 91 -5.75 -23.54 -8.84
C CYS A 91 -5.11 -24.92 -9.06
N THR A 92 -5.45 -25.89 -8.22
CA THR A 92 -4.93 -27.27 -8.25
C THR A 92 -5.24 -28.06 -9.53
N ILE A 93 -6.16 -27.59 -10.38
CA ILE A 93 -6.54 -28.24 -11.64
C ILE A 93 -5.77 -27.66 -12.84
N CYS A 94 -5.56 -26.34 -12.90
CA CYS A 94 -5.03 -25.68 -14.09
C CYS A 94 -3.80 -24.79 -13.85
N GLY A 95 -3.29 -24.73 -12.62
CA GLY A 95 -2.10 -23.94 -12.24
C GLY A 95 -2.29 -22.43 -12.31
N LEU A 96 -3.52 -21.94 -12.51
CA LEU A 96 -3.77 -20.50 -12.60
C LEU A 96 -3.73 -19.87 -11.21
N THR A 97 -2.89 -18.84 -11.02
CA THR A 97 -2.88 -18.02 -9.80
C THR A 97 -4.19 -17.24 -9.68
N LEU A 98 -4.95 -17.49 -8.62
CA LEU A 98 -6.23 -16.86 -8.34
C LEU A 98 -6.05 -15.78 -7.28
N VAL A 99 -6.44 -14.55 -7.62
CA VAL A 99 -6.33 -13.38 -6.74
C VAL A 99 -7.60 -12.57 -6.82
N SER A 100 -7.93 -11.85 -5.75
CA SER A 100 -9.01 -10.87 -5.76
C SER A 100 -8.46 -9.51 -6.20
N SER A 101 -9.25 -8.71 -6.92
CA SER A 101 -8.86 -7.34 -7.27
C SER A 101 -8.51 -6.50 -6.03
N PRO A 102 -9.23 -6.62 -4.89
CA PRO A 102 -8.85 -5.94 -3.64
C PRO A 102 -7.47 -6.32 -3.09
N HIS A 103 -7.03 -7.58 -3.25
CA HIS A 103 -5.69 -7.99 -2.80
C HIS A 103 -4.59 -7.29 -3.59
N LEU A 104 -4.75 -7.24 -4.92
CA LEU A 104 -3.81 -6.49 -5.77
C LEU A 104 -3.85 -4.99 -5.48
N ALA A 105 -5.06 -4.42 -5.37
CA ALA A 105 -5.26 -3.02 -5.04
C ALA A 105 -4.60 -2.65 -3.70
N ARG A 106 -4.62 -3.56 -2.71
CA ARG A 106 -3.91 -3.34 -1.46
C ARG A 106 -2.42 -3.25 -1.71
N SER A 107 -1.80 -4.11 -2.50
CA SER A 107 -0.35 -4.03 -2.78
C SER A 107 0.11 -2.77 -3.53
N TYR A 108 -0.81 -1.98 -4.11
CA TYR A 108 -0.44 -0.74 -4.83
C TYR A 108 0.34 0.27 -3.97
N HIS A 109 0.08 0.37 -2.66
CA HIS A 109 0.79 1.35 -1.83
C HIS A 109 2.28 1.07 -1.68
N HIS A 110 2.70 -0.21 -1.76
CA HIS A 110 4.11 -0.57 -1.77
C HIS A 110 4.76 -0.28 -3.14
N LEU A 111 3.99 -0.39 -4.23
CA LEU A 111 4.49 -0.10 -5.58
C LEU A 111 4.57 1.41 -5.86
N PHE A 112 3.65 2.18 -5.29
CA PHE A 112 3.53 3.62 -5.49
C PHE A 112 3.25 4.34 -4.18
N PRO A 113 4.25 4.42 -3.27
CA PRO A 113 4.06 5.10 -2.00
C PRO A 113 3.76 6.58 -2.20
N ILE A 114 3.05 7.17 -1.24
CA ILE A 114 2.84 8.62 -1.21
C ILE A 114 4.19 9.28 -0.94
N ALA A 115 4.50 10.31 -1.74
CA ALA A 115 5.67 11.14 -1.47
C ALA A 115 5.49 11.90 -0.16
N PRO A 116 6.52 11.95 0.70
CA PRO A 116 6.44 12.64 1.99
C PRO A 116 5.98 14.08 1.80
N PHE A 117 5.16 14.56 2.74
CA PHE A 117 4.65 15.93 2.70
C PHE A 117 5.76 16.92 3.07
N ASP A 118 5.64 18.15 2.55
CA ASP A 118 6.60 19.21 2.84
C ASP A 118 6.25 19.86 4.18
N GLU A 119 7.25 20.00 5.05
CA GLU A 119 7.11 20.81 6.26
C GLU A 119 6.81 22.27 5.89
N VAL A 120 5.82 22.85 6.55
CA VAL A 120 5.49 24.26 6.37
C VAL A 120 6.15 25.05 7.50
N PRO A 121 7.12 25.95 7.20
CA PRO A 121 7.76 26.74 8.23
C PRO A 121 6.74 27.58 9.01
N ALA A 122 6.82 27.55 10.34
CA ALA A 122 5.94 28.25 11.28
C ALA A 122 6.00 29.80 11.21
N LEU A 123 6.63 30.39 10.19
CA LEU A 123 7.16 31.76 10.23
C LEU A 123 6.80 32.65 9.05
N SER A 124 5.76 32.36 8.26
CA SER A 124 5.50 33.20 7.08
C SER A 124 4.02 33.29 6.71
N SER A 125 3.20 34.03 7.47
CA SER A 125 1.98 34.70 6.96
C SER A 125 1.26 35.57 8.02
N LEU A 126 1.99 36.37 8.82
CA LEU A 126 1.35 37.45 9.57
C LEU A 126 1.01 38.67 8.70
N ASN A 127 1.45 38.72 7.42
CA ASN A 127 1.33 39.92 6.59
C ASN A 127 0.87 39.73 5.14
N ASP A 128 0.43 38.54 4.71
CA ASP A 128 -0.03 38.37 3.32
C ASP A 128 -1.52 38.03 3.23
N ASN A 129 -2.33 39.07 3.05
CA ASN A 129 -3.80 39.05 2.90
C ASN A 129 -4.29 38.30 1.64
N ARG A 130 -3.49 37.44 1.01
CA ARG A 130 -3.82 36.77 -0.26
C ARG A 130 -3.65 35.24 -0.27
N ARG A 131 -3.31 34.59 0.84
CA ARG A 131 -3.45 33.14 0.97
C ARG A 131 -4.20 32.84 2.26
N LYS A 132 -5.48 32.46 2.14
CA LYS A 132 -6.23 31.82 3.23
C LYS A 132 -5.42 30.60 3.67
N LEU A 133 -4.57 30.77 4.69
CA LEU A 133 -4.02 29.66 5.43
C LEU A 133 -5.22 28.82 5.84
N GLY A 134 -5.29 27.58 5.36
CA GLY A 134 -6.32 26.65 5.78
C GLY A 134 -6.21 26.55 7.29
N LYS A 135 -7.12 27.20 8.02
CA LYS A 135 -7.05 27.29 9.49
C LYS A 135 -7.23 25.92 10.14
N SER A 136 -7.59 24.90 9.35
CA SER A 136 -7.84 23.55 9.78
C SER A 136 -7.10 22.53 8.91
N CYS A 137 -6.78 21.40 9.53
CA CYS A 137 -6.30 20.19 8.86
C CYS A 137 -7.38 19.68 7.90
N PHE A 138 -7.01 19.37 6.66
CA PHE A 138 -7.96 18.82 5.69
C PHE A 138 -8.49 17.43 6.07
N GLY A 139 -7.69 16.63 6.78
CA GLY A 139 -8.07 15.27 7.21
C GLY A 139 -9.02 15.25 8.40
N CYS A 140 -8.61 15.81 9.53
CA CYS A 140 -9.36 15.74 10.79
C CYS A 140 -10.13 17.03 11.14
N GLN A 141 -10.02 18.08 10.32
CA GLN A 141 -10.68 19.38 10.53
C GLN A 141 -10.25 20.14 11.80
N GLN A 142 -9.27 19.64 12.56
CA GLN A 142 -8.72 20.32 13.72
C GLN A 142 -8.02 21.62 13.34
N SER A 143 -8.08 22.63 14.22
CA SER A 143 -7.40 23.92 14.02
C SER A 143 -5.89 23.74 13.98
N LEU A 144 -5.23 24.27 12.95
CA LEU A 144 -3.76 24.35 12.84
C LEU A 144 -3.19 25.60 13.55
N ILE A 145 -4.06 26.31 14.27
CA ILE A 145 -3.71 27.46 15.12
C ILE A 145 -3.93 27.03 16.57
N GLY A 146 -2.86 27.08 17.37
CA GLY A 146 -2.88 26.72 18.78
C GLY A 146 -3.34 27.86 19.69
N ALA A 147 -3.49 27.57 20.98
CA ALA A 147 -3.82 28.56 22.00
C ALA A 147 -2.77 29.69 22.00
N GLY A 148 -3.22 30.94 21.82
CA GLY A 148 -2.33 32.11 21.71
C GLY A 148 -1.88 32.47 20.30
N ASN A 149 -2.58 32.02 19.25
CA ASN A 149 -2.33 32.38 17.84
C ASN A 149 -0.97 31.92 17.30
N LYS A 150 -0.35 30.95 17.98
CA LYS A 150 0.90 30.31 17.54
C LYS A 150 0.57 29.24 16.51
N PRO A 151 1.25 29.21 15.35
CA PRO A 151 1.05 28.16 14.36
C PRO A 151 1.51 26.81 14.94
N VAL A 152 0.68 25.79 14.79
CA VAL A 152 1.02 24.40 15.06
C VAL A 152 1.84 23.87 13.87
N PRO A 153 2.86 23.02 14.08
CA PRO A 153 3.55 22.39 12.97
C PRO A 153 2.55 21.66 12.07
N CYS A 154 2.63 21.93 10.78
CA CYS A 154 1.78 21.31 9.78
C CYS A 154 2.60 20.99 8.54
N VAL A 155 2.08 20.05 7.77
CA VAL A 155 2.71 19.58 6.53
C VAL A 155 1.76 19.83 5.36
N THR A 156 2.32 19.99 4.16
CA THR A 156 1.55 20.22 2.94
C THR A 156 1.83 19.19 1.87
N CYS A 157 0.77 18.69 1.24
CA CYS A 157 0.93 17.75 0.13
C CYS A 157 1.40 18.49 -1.13
N ARG A 158 2.49 18.01 -1.75
CA ARG A 158 3.07 18.59 -2.98
C ARG A 158 2.10 18.68 -4.16
N LYS A 159 1.16 17.73 -4.27
CA LYS A 159 0.23 17.60 -5.41
C LYS A 159 -1.03 18.45 -5.23
N CYS A 160 -1.79 18.23 -4.16
CA CYS A 160 -3.08 18.92 -3.94
C CYS A 160 -2.95 20.23 -3.17
N LYS A 161 -1.77 20.52 -2.58
CA LYS A 161 -1.48 21.72 -1.78
C LYS A 161 -2.39 21.93 -0.56
N HIS A 162 -3.10 20.88 -0.11
CA HIS A 162 -3.83 20.88 1.16
C HIS A 162 -2.87 20.72 2.36
N TYR A 163 -3.32 21.18 3.53
CA TYR A 163 -2.58 21.13 4.79
C TYR A 163 -3.07 20.00 5.70
N PHE A 164 -2.15 19.32 6.37
CA PHE A 164 -2.44 18.25 7.32
C PHE A 164 -1.67 18.48 8.63
N CYS A 165 -2.26 18.07 9.76
CA CYS A 165 -1.53 17.97 11.03
C CYS A 165 -0.62 16.73 11.01
N LEU A 166 0.31 16.64 11.97
CA LEU A 166 1.25 15.52 12.08
C LEU A 166 0.56 14.18 12.29
N ASP A 167 -0.52 14.12 13.07
CA ASP A 167 -1.27 12.87 13.28
C ASP A 167 -1.92 12.38 11.98
N CYS A 168 -2.47 13.31 11.19
CA CYS A 168 -2.99 12.96 9.86
C CYS A 168 -1.89 12.57 8.89
N ASP A 169 -0.71 13.18 8.99
CA ASP A 169 0.45 12.82 8.17
C ASP A 169 0.89 11.37 8.42
N ILE A 170 1.07 11.01 9.70
CA ILE A 170 1.39 9.64 10.14
C ILE A 170 0.30 8.67 9.65
N TYR A 171 -0.96 8.98 9.90
CA TYR A 171 -2.07 8.10 9.48
C TYR A 171 -2.12 7.91 7.95
N ILE A 172 -1.84 8.97 7.17
CA ILE A 172 -1.81 8.91 5.71
C ILE A 172 -0.68 8.02 5.22
N HIS A 173 0.52 8.13 5.80
CA HIS A 173 1.69 7.41 5.33
C HIS A 173 1.80 5.98 5.86
N GLU A 174 1.25 5.67 7.05
CA GLU A 174 1.36 4.34 7.66
C GLU A 174 0.11 3.46 7.50
N SER A 175 -1.08 4.05 7.40
CA SER A 175 -2.35 3.31 7.42
C SER A 175 -3.16 3.47 6.15
N LEU A 176 -3.49 4.72 5.79
CA LEU A 176 -4.40 5.00 4.69
C LEU A 176 -3.75 4.80 3.32
N HIS A 177 -2.46 5.13 3.23
CA HIS A 177 -1.65 5.09 2.02
C HIS A 177 -2.27 5.81 0.80
N ASN A 178 -3.24 6.70 1.03
CA ASN A 178 -3.85 7.56 0.03
C ASN A 178 -3.98 8.98 0.60
N CYS A 179 -3.64 10.01 -0.18
CA CYS A 179 -3.80 11.39 0.26
C CYS A 179 -5.26 11.83 0.03
N PRO A 180 -6.06 12.10 1.08
CA PRO A 180 -7.48 12.45 0.93
C PRO A 180 -7.70 13.66 0.02
N GLY A 181 -6.80 14.64 0.08
CA GLY A 181 -6.88 15.85 -0.74
C GLY A 181 -6.60 15.61 -2.22
N CYS A 182 -5.79 14.59 -2.57
CA CYS A 182 -5.58 14.22 -3.97
C CYS A 182 -6.79 13.48 -4.54
N GLU A 183 -7.34 12.54 -3.76
CA GLU A 183 -8.52 11.76 -4.16
C GLU A 183 -9.79 12.60 -4.24
N SER A 184 -9.91 13.66 -3.43
CA SER A 184 -11.06 14.58 -3.50
C SER A 184 -11.06 15.48 -4.74
N ILE A 185 -9.90 15.69 -5.37
CA ILE A 185 -9.82 16.48 -6.60
C ILE A 185 -10.17 15.55 -7.75
N HIS A 186 -11.45 15.52 -8.13
CA HIS A 186 -11.85 15.00 -9.44
C HIS A 186 -11.19 15.87 -10.52
N ARG A 187 -9.98 15.49 -10.96
CA ARG A 187 -9.46 15.97 -12.24
C ARG A 187 -10.36 15.37 -13.32
N PRO A 188 -11.11 16.17 -14.11
CA PRO A 188 -11.52 15.65 -15.41
C PRO A 188 -10.22 15.29 -16.13
N LYS A 189 -10.01 14.01 -16.43
CA LYS A 189 -8.84 13.58 -17.20
C LYS A 189 -8.87 14.35 -18.52
N SER A 190 -7.99 15.33 -18.70
CA SER A 190 -7.57 15.74 -20.03
C SER A 190 -6.90 14.51 -20.63
N VAL A 191 -7.62 13.82 -21.51
CA VAL A 191 -7.08 12.75 -22.34
C VAL A 191 -6.07 13.42 -23.27
N SER A 192 -4.82 13.52 -22.82
CA SER A 192 -3.69 13.67 -23.72
C SER A 192 -3.43 12.30 -24.32
N LEU A 193 -4.04 12.05 -25.48
CA LEU A 193 -3.51 11.13 -26.48
C LEU A 193 -2.04 11.52 -26.67
N MET A 194 -1.12 10.66 -26.22
CA MET A 194 0.22 10.64 -26.77
C MET A 194 0.24 9.43 -27.69
N GLU A 195 0.23 9.76 -28.97
CA GLU A 195 0.63 8.91 -30.08
C GLU A 195 2.13 8.56 -29.97
N GLU A 196 2.48 7.47 -30.66
CA GLU A 196 3.76 6.76 -30.82
C GLU A 196 4.19 5.78 -29.71
#